data_AF-A0A843I3V4-F1
#
_entry.id   AF-A0A843I3V4-F1
#
_cell.length_a   1.000
_cell.length_b   1.000
_cell.length_c   1.000
_cell.angle_alpha   90.00
_cell.angle_beta   90.00
_cell.angle_gamma   90.00
#
_symmetry.space_group_name_H-M   'P 1'
#
loop_
_entity.id
_entity.type
_entity.pdbx_description
1 polymer ?
#
loop_
_entity_poly.entity_id
_entity_poly.type
_entity_poly.pdbx_seq_one_letter_code
_entity_poly.pdbx_strand_id
1 'polypeptide(L)'
;MLKQVEMSQDKIDFLRSLDTDEFMEKEEEDVWRYAQQAIKDLIELGAQATPSLLELLKTEFTWSCYFALTIFRETKDPQAIPALIAFLKRETDDSLANEEAMFALQDIGDLSIAPLIEEIEEQFNNKKYNSYLVGGLTGILGPESYEFMVKITKDYIGKPWRYKGWFLIEDFTYNFVKQERTDIIPLLEQVLEMKNLTGSEKEELQETIRAIQDPIRYEKEIEEIEEEILDSTTTDT
;
A
#
# COMPACT_ATOMS: atom_id res chain seq x y z
N MET A 1 5.70 21.16 -25.89
CA MET A 1 6.95 20.68 -25.27
C MET A 1 7.62 21.76 -24.43
N LEU A 2 8.39 22.73 -24.94
CA LEU A 2 9.09 23.74 -24.10
C LEU A 2 8.18 24.47 -23.09
N LYS A 3 7.05 25.02 -23.54
CA LYS A 3 6.08 25.71 -22.67
C LYS A 3 5.43 24.81 -21.61
N GLN A 4 5.28 23.51 -21.89
CA GLN A 4 4.70 22.55 -20.95
C GLN A 4 5.73 22.08 -19.91
N VAL A 5 7.01 21.97 -20.30
CA VAL A 5 8.12 21.69 -19.40
C VAL A 5 8.33 22.85 -18.43
N GLU A 6 8.34 24.09 -18.92
CA GLU A 6 8.40 25.28 -18.06
C GLU A 6 7.21 25.33 -17.08
N MET A 7 6.00 25.09 -17.58
CA MET A 7 4.80 25.05 -16.74
C MET A 7 4.86 23.94 -15.68
N SER A 8 5.36 22.75 -16.01
CA SER A 8 5.55 21.65 -15.04
C SER A 8 6.56 22.05 -13.98
N GLN A 9 7.69 22.66 -14.37
CA GLN A 9 8.72 23.07 -13.44
C GLN A 9 8.23 24.14 -12.45
N ASP A 10 7.47 25.12 -12.93
CA ASP A 10 6.88 26.16 -12.06
C ASP A 10 5.98 25.56 -10.95
N LYS A 11 5.22 24.50 -11.27
CA LYS A 11 4.37 23.80 -10.28
C LYS A 11 5.19 22.97 -9.31
N ILE A 12 6.24 22.31 -9.80
CA ILE A 12 7.16 21.53 -8.97
C ILE A 12 7.88 22.44 -7.98
N ASP A 13 8.38 23.59 -8.43
CA ASP A 13 9.04 24.57 -7.57
C ASP A 13 8.06 25.20 -6.56
N PHE A 14 6.81 25.39 -6.95
CA PHE A 14 5.75 25.77 -6.01
C PHE A 14 5.52 24.71 -4.92
N LEU A 15 5.38 23.43 -5.29
CA LEU A 15 5.23 22.36 -4.29
C LEU A 15 6.42 22.31 -3.33
N ARG A 16 7.66 22.44 -3.83
CA ARG A 16 8.87 22.52 -3.01
C ARG A 16 8.86 23.71 -2.04
N SER A 17 8.23 24.83 -2.42
CA SER A 17 8.14 25.99 -1.53
C SER A 17 7.28 25.74 -0.29
N LEU A 18 6.50 24.65 -0.27
CA LEU A 18 5.73 24.20 0.89
C LEU A 18 6.58 23.38 1.87
N ASP A 19 7.81 23.01 1.52
CA ASP A 19 8.69 22.20 2.36
C ASP A 19 9.43 23.07 3.38
N THR A 20 8.67 23.74 4.25
CA THR A 20 9.21 24.65 5.27
C THR A 20 8.61 24.34 6.64
N ASP A 21 9.34 24.65 7.71
CA ASP A 21 8.86 24.47 9.09
C ASP A 21 7.49 25.12 9.32
N GLU A 22 7.21 26.27 8.67
CA GLU A 22 5.92 26.95 8.77
C GLU A 22 4.76 26.07 8.28
N PHE A 23 4.95 25.35 7.18
CA PHE A 23 3.92 24.45 6.62
C PHE A 23 3.88 23.11 7.33
N MET A 24 4.98 22.65 7.93
CA MET A 24 5.00 21.45 8.77
C MET A 24 4.18 21.63 10.06
N GLU A 25 3.98 22.86 10.53
CA GLU A 25 3.14 23.19 11.67
C GLU A 25 1.66 23.43 11.29
N LYS A 26 1.30 23.43 10.01
CA LYS A 26 -0.10 23.61 9.56
C LYS A 26 -0.83 22.28 9.55
N GLU A 27 -2.16 22.36 9.73
CA GLU A 27 -3.05 21.24 9.49
C GLU A 27 -2.97 20.80 8.02
N GLU A 28 -3.05 19.48 7.80
CA GLU A 28 -2.95 18.88 6.47
C GLU A 28 -3.96 19.51 5.47
N GLU A 29 -5.20 19.73 5.92
CA GLU A 29 -6.25 20.33 5.09
C GLU A 29 -5.84 21.72 4.58
N ASP A 30 -5.16 22.51 5.42
CA ASP A 30 -4.71 23.84 5.02
C ASP A 30 -3.62 23.75 3.96
N VAL A 31 -2.62 22.88 4.15
CA VAL A 31 -1.55 22.70 3.16
C VAL A 31 -2.11 22.20 1.83
N TRP A 32 -3.08 21.28 1.87
CA TRP A 32 -3.82 20.83 0.70
C TRP A 32 -4.50 21.97 -0.05
N ARG A 33 -5.15 22.90 0.66
CA ARG A 33 -5.78 24.08 0.04
C ARG A 33 -4.77 24.98 -0.68
N TYR A 34 -3.54 25.11 -0.17
CA TYR A 34 -2.47 25.82 -0.87
C TYR A 34 -1.98 25.07 -2.11
N ALA A 35 -1.84 23.74 -2.01
CA ALA A 35 -1.27 22.91 -3.07
C ALA A 35 -2.26 22.56 -4.20
N GLN A 36 -3.56 22.64 -3.94
CA GLN A 36 -4.63 22.06 -4.77
C GLN A 36 -4.51 22.40 -6.27
N GLN A 37 -4.29 23.68 -6.61
CA GLN A 37 -4.22 24.07 -8.02
C GLN A 37 -2.96 23.52 -8.70
N ALA A 38 -1.82 23.50 -8.01
CA ALA A 38 -0.59 22.94 -8.57
C ALA A 38 -0.70 21.43 -8.77
N ILE A 39 -1.28 20.72 -7.80
CA ILE A 39 -1.57 19.29 -7.90
C ILE A 39 -2.47 19.01 -9.11
N LYS A 40 -3.58 19.75 -9.24
CA LYS A 40 -4.51 19.60 -10.36
C LYS A 40 -3.83 19.82 -11.71
N ASP A 41 -3.05 20.88 -11.85
CA ASP A 41 -2.33 21.19 -13.10
C ASP A 41 -1.34 20.06 -13.46
N LEU A 42 -0.66 19.48 -12.46
CA LEU A 42 0.29 18.37 -12.65
C LEU A 42 -0.43 17.06 -13.01
N ILE A 43 -1.60 16.78 -12.43
CA ILE A 43 -2.45 15.64 -12.82
C ILE A 43 -2.92 15.80 -14.28
N GLU A 44 -3.37 16.99 -14.68
CA GLU A 44 -3.81 17.26 -16.06
C GLU A 44 -2.67 17.10 -17.08
N LEU A 45 -1.42 17.33 -16.68
CA LEU A 45 -0.24 17.03 -17.50
C LEU A 45 0.03 15.53 -17.65
N GLY A 46 -0.38 14.72 -16.68
CA GLY A 46 -0.20 13.27 -16.64
C GLY A 46 1.28 12.87 -16.78
N ALA A 47 1.55 11.88 -17.64
CA ALA A 47 2.88 11.32 -17.85
C ALA A 47 3.97 12.33 -18.25
N GLN A 48 3.60 13.52 -18.73
CA GLN A 48 4.56 14.59 -19.05
C GLN A 48 5.19 15.21 -17.79
N ALA A 49 4.48 15.19 -16.66
CA ALA A 49 4.98 15.70 -15.39
C ALA A 49 5.83 14.67 -14.63
N THR A 50 5.72 13.37 -14.96
CA THR A 50 6.38 12.28 -14.25
C THR A 50 7.87 12.50 -14.03
N PRO A 51 8.69 12.84 -15.05
CA PRO A 51 10.13 13.04 -14.83
C PRO A 51 10.45 14.11 -13.77
N SER A 52 9.70 15.20 -13.73
CA SER A 52 9.90 16.28 -12.77
C SER A 52 9.36 15.94 -11.38
N LEU A 53 8.22 15.24 -11.30
CA LEU A 53 7.66 14.72 -10.04
C LEU A 53 8.60 13.72 -9.37
N LEU A 54 9.30 12.89 -10.15
CA LEU A 54 10.28 11.92 -9.64
C LEU A 54 11.45 12.56 -8.89
N GLU A 55 11.71 13.85 -9.12
CA GLU A 55 12.72 14.58 -8.36
C GLU A 55 12.30 14.85 -6.91
N LEU A 56 11.00 14.89 -6.63
CA LEU A 56 10.44 15.15 -5.30
C LEU A 56 10.51 13.92 -4.38
N LEU A 57 10.67 12.72 -4.93
CA LEU A 57 10.80 11.49 -4.15
C LEU A 57 12.18 11.31 -3.50
N LYS A 58 13.14 12.23 -3.70
CA LYS A 58 14.55 12.03 -3.33
C LYS A 58 14.91 12.49 -1.92
N THR A 59 14.04 13.22 -1.23
CA THR A 59 14.29 13.76 0.11
C THR A 59 13.66 12.90 1.21
N GLU A 60 13.92 13.25 2.47
CA GLU A 60 13.11 12.85 3.61
C GLU A 60 11.66 13.35 3.43
N PHE A 61 10.74 12.92 4.31
CA PHE A 61 9.33 13.30 4.23
C PHE A 61 9.18 14.83 4.16
N THR A 62 8.39 15.26 3.18
CA THR A 62 8.08 16.66 2.90
C THR A 62 6.71 16.73 2.25
N TRP A 63 6.06 17.89 2.31
CA TRP A 63 4.79 18.12 1.65
C TRP A 63 4.87 17.88 0.14
N SER A 64 5.93 18.36 -0.52
CA SER A 64 6.13 18.16 -1.96
C SER A 64 6.28 16.68 -2.33
N CYS A 65 6.95 15.88 -1.49
CA CYS A 65 7.04 14.44 -1.66
C CYS A 65 5.67 13.77 -1.53
N TYR A 66 4.91 14.10 -0.47
CA TYR A 66 3.57 13.56 -0.26
C TYR A 66 2.66 13.86 -1.46
N PHE A 67 2.62 15.11 -1.92
CA PHE A 67 1.83 15.49 -3.09
C PHE A 67 2.30 14.80 -4.38
N ALA A 68 3.61 14.58 -4.56
CA ALA A 68 4.11 13.84 -5.71
C ALA A 68 3.58 12.40 -5.73
N LEU A 69 3.56 11.72 -4.57
CA LEU A 69 3.01 10.37 -4.42
C LEU A 69 1.51 10.35 -4.73
N THR A 70 0.73 11.30 -4.21
CA THR A 70 -0.69 11.45 -4.55
C THR A 70 -0.90 11.65 -6.05
N ILE A 71 -0.08 12.49 -6.70
CA ILE A 71 -0.18 12.70 -8.16
C ILE A 71 0.16 11.41 -8.91
N PHE A 72 1.13 10.61 -8.47
CA PHE A 72 1.42 9.32 -9.08
C PHE A 72 0.27 8.33 -8.97
N ARG A 73 -0.41 8.31 -7.81
CA ARG A 73 -1.60 7.50 -7.59
C ARG A 73 -2.76 7.88 -8.53
N GLU A 74 -3.00 9.18 -8.71
CA GLU A 74 -4.05 9.69 -9.60
C GLU A 74 -3.73 9.48 -11.08
N THR A 75 -2.48 9.72 -11.48
CA THR A 75 -2.05 9.64 -12.89
C THR A 75 -1.82 8.20 -13.36
N LYS A 76 -1.49 7.29 -12.42
CA LYS A 76 -1.25 5.87 -12.68
C LYS A 76 -0.19 5.63 -13.78
N ASP A 77 0.78 6.53 -13.90
CA ASP A 77 1.84 6.42 -14.91
C ASP A 77 2.86 5.34 -14.50
N PRO A 78 2.99 4.23 -15.24
CA PRO A 78 3.91 3.14 -14.90
C PRO A 78 5.39 3.56 -14.91
N GLN A 79 5.74 4.70 -15.52
CA GLN A 79 7.10 5.25 -15.42
C GLN A 79 7.51 5.55 -13.96
N ALA A 80 6.56 5.72 -13.04
CA ALA A 80 6.84 5.95 -11.63
C ALA A 80 7.25 4.69 -10.86
N ILE A 81 6.91 3.48 -11.35
CA ILE A 81 7.08 2.21 -10.61
C ILE A 81 8.49 2.03 -10.03
N PRO A 82 9.60 2.19 -10.79
CA PRO A 82 10.93 1.97 -10.25
C PRO A 82 11.28 2.92 -9.10
N ALA A 83 10.77 4.15 -9.17
CA ALA A 83 11.02 5.16 -8.15
C ALA A 83 10.15 4.96 -6.90
N LEU A 84 8.90 4.52 -7.07
CA LEU A 84 8.01 4.16 -5.95
C LEU A 84 8.57 2.95 -5.18
N ILE A 85 9.08 1.92 -5.88
CA ILE A 85 9.77 0.80 -5.25
C ILE A 85 11.04 1.30 -4.53
N ALA A 86 11.86 2.13 -5.18
CA ALA A 86 13.04 2.70 -4.55
C ALA A 86 12.70 3.58 -3.33
N PHE A 87 11.57 4.28 -3.36
CA PHE A 87 11.06 5.07 -2.25
C PHE A 87 10.81 4.19 -1.02
N LEU A 88 10.01 3.12 -1.18
CA LEU A 88 9.65 2.18 -0.11
C LEU A 88 10.84 1.43 0.47
N LYS A 89 11.90 1.18 -0.32
CA LYS A 89 13.12 0.50 0.13
C LYS A 89 13.96 1.29 1.11
N ARG A 90 13.76 2.61 1.23
CA ARG A 90 14.56 3.45 2.13
C ARG A 90 14.20 3.27 3.61
N GLU A 91 13.18 2.48 3.92
CA GLU A 91 12.76 2.18 5.30
C GLU A 91 12.61 3.48 6.11
N THR A 92 11.83 4.44 5.58
CA THR A 92 11.55 5.70 6.28
C THR A 92 10.53 5.47 7.39
N ASP A 93 10.70 6.14 8.54
CA ASP A 93 9.76 6.07 9.67
C ASP A 93 8.38 6.71 9.36
N ASP A 94 8.25 7.37 8.21
CA ASP A 94 7.00 8.02 7.80
C ASP A 94 5.99 7.01 7.23
N SER A 95 4.94 6.72 7.99
CA SER A 95 3.89 5.78 7.56
C SER A 95 3.05 6.33 6.42
N LEU A 96 2.73 7.63 6.43
CA LEU A 96 1.79 8.24 5.49
C LEU A 96 2.34 8.24 4.05
N ALA A 97 3.58 8.66 3.87
CA ALA A 97 4.18 8.65 2.53
C ALA A 97 4.44 7.22 2.02
N ASN A 98 4.76 6.28 2.90
CA ASN A 98 4.89 4.88 2.50
C ASN A 98 3.54 4.27 2.08
N GLU A 99 2.45 4.61 2.78
CA GLU A 99 1.09 4.21 2.40
C GLU A 99 0.72 4.77 1.02
N GLU A 100 0.94 6.06 0.75
CA GLU A 100 0.66 6.63 -0.56
C GLU A 100 1.50 6.01 -1.68
N ALA A 101 2.78 5.71 -1.43
CA ALA A 101 3.61 5.01 -2.40
C ALA A 101 3.12 3.57 -2.68
N MET A 102 2.69 2.86 -1.63
CA MET A 102 2.07 1.54 -1.74
C MET A 102 0.77 1.60 -2.53
N PHE A 103 -0.12 2.54 -2.23
CA PHE A 103 -1.39 2.71 -2.93
C PHE A 103 -1.18 3.13 -4.38
N ALA A 104 -0.22 4.00 -4.67
CA ALA A 104 0.13 4.35 -6.05
C ALA A 104 0.55 3.11 -6.87
N LEU A 105 1.35 2.20 -6.29
CA LEU A 105 1.72 0.94 -6.94
C LEU A 105 0.51 0.03 -7.19
N GLN A 106 -0.41 -0.07 -6.22
CA GLN A 106 -1.67 -0.82 -6.38
C GLN A 106 -2.57 -0.22 -7.46
N ASP A 107 -2.68 1.11 -7.49
CA ASP A 107 -3.52 1.84 -8.42
C ASP A 107 -3.00 1.83 -9.86
N ILE A 108 -1.67 1.71 -10.04
CA ILE A 108 -1.04 1.41 -11.33
C ILE A 108 -1.38 -0.03 -11.80
N GLY A 109 -1.55 -0.97 -10.86
CA GLY A 109 -2.06 -2.32 -11.12
C GLY A 109 -1.04 -3.29 -11.72
N ASP A 110 -1.44 -4.06 -12.73
CA ASP A 110 -0.69 -5.21 -13.28
C ASP A 110 0.77 -4.90 -13.65
N LEU A 111 1.04 -3.69 -14.13
CA LEU A 111 2.40 -3.27 -14.50
C LEU A 111 3.35 -3.20 -13.30
N SER A 112 2.83 -3.04 -12.09
CA SER A 112 3.58 -3.06 -10.83
C SER A 112 3.96 -4.47 -10.37
N ILE A 113 3.21 -5.51 -10.79
CA ILE A 113 3.35 -6.88 -10.24
C ILE A 113 4.75 -7.44 -10.44
N ALA A 114 5.24 -7.47 -11.69
CA ALA A 114 6.54 -8.09 -11.97
C ALA A 114 7.71 -7.38 -11.27
N PRO A 115 7.82 -6.03 -11.30
CA PRO A 115 8.81 -5.30 -10.52
C PRO A 115 8.71 -5.53 -9.00
N LEU A 116 7.48 -5.61 -8.46
CA LEU A 116 7.25 -5.89 -7.04
C LEU A 116 7.72 -7.29 -6.66
N ILE A 117 7.37 -8.31 -7.45
CA ILE A 117 7.80 -9.69 -7.23
C ILE A 117 9.34 -9.77 -7.22
N GLU A 118 10.00 -9.14 -8.21
CA GLU A 118 11.46 -9.14 -8.30
C GLU A 118 12.10 -8.55 -7.03
N GLU A 119 11.62 -7.39 -6.57
CA GLU A 119 12.15 -6.75 -5.37
C GLU A 119 11.83 -7.55 -4.10
N ILE A 120 10.61 -8.05 -3.94
CA ILE A 120 10.20 -8.83 -2.75
C ILE A 120 11.04 -10.12 -2.66
N GLU A 121 11.27 -10.81 -3.77
CA GLU A 121 12.11 -12.01 -3.78
C GLU A 121 13.56 -11.69 -3.40
N GLU A 122 14.11 -10.57 -3.87
CA GLU A 122 15.44 -10.11 -3.47
C GLU A 122 15.50 -9.78 -1.97
N GLN A 123 14.50 -9.10 -1.41
CA GLN A 123 14.41 -8.82 0.03
C GLN A 123 14.33 -10.12 0.84
N PHE A 124 13.49 -11.07 0.42
CA PHE A 124 13.33 -12.36 1.10
C PHE A 124 14.62 -13.21 1.06
N ASN A 125 15.37 -13.16 -0.05
CA ASN A 125 16.69 -13.82 -0.13
C ASN A 125 17.69 -13.24 0.88
N ASN A 126 17.55 -11.95 1.20
CA ASN A 126 18.33 -11.24 2.21
C ASN A 126 17.69 -11.25 3.62
N LYS A 127 16.58 -12.00 3.83
CA LYS A 127 15.81 -12.03 5.08
C LYS A 127 15.35 -10.66 5.57
N LYS A 128 14.99 -9.80 4.62
CA LYS A 128 14.39 -8.51 4.86
C LYS A 128 12.90 -8.58 4.53
N TYR A 129 12.11 -7.82 5.27
CA TYR A 129 10.68 -7.74 5.08
C TYR A 129 10.25 -6.29 5.07
N ASN A 130 9.49 -5.92 4.05
CA ASN A 130 8.94 -4.58 3.88
C ASN A 130 7.44 -4.74 3.65
N SER A 131 6.65 -4.37 4.66
CA SER A 131 5.19 -4.52 4.66
C SER A 131 4.54 -3.73 3.53
N TYR A 132 5.07 -2.56 3.16
CA TYR A 132 4.53 -1.75 2.07
C TYR A 132 4.79 -2.35 0.69
N LEU A 133 5.95 -2.96 0.46
CA LEU A 133 6.19 -3.70 -0.80
C LEU A 133 5.27 -4.92 -0.88
N VAL A 134 5.16 -5.69 0.20
CA VAL A 134 4.27 -6.86 0.25
C VAL A 134 2.82 -6.43 0.06
N GLY A 135 2.33 -5.46 0.84
CA GLY A 135 0.99 -4.90 0.71
C GLY A 135 0.72 -4.31 -0.67
N GLY A 136 1.72 -3.66 -1.27
CA GLY A 136 1.66 -3.15 -2.64
C GLY A 136 1.38 -4.25 -3.66
N LEU A 137 1.98 -5.43 -3.48
CA LEU A 137 1.72 -6.59 -4.35
C LEU A 137 0.40 -7.28 -4.00
N THR A 138 0.20 -7.64 -2.74
CA THR A 138 -0.95 -8.46 -2.32
C THR A 138 -2.28 -7.72 -2.43
N GLY A 139 -2.27 -6.39 -2.44
CA GLY A 139 -3.42 -5.53 -2.72
C GLY A 139 -3.81 -5.45 -4.19
N ILE A 140 -2.96 -5.86 -5.13
CA ILE A 140 -3.31 -5.90 -6.57
C ILE A 140 -4.13 -7.16 -6.85
N LEU A 141 -5.33 -6.98 -7.38
CA LEU A 141 -6.20 -8.08 -7.79
C LEU A 141 -5.73 -8.65 -9.11
N GLY A 142 -5.46 -9.96 -9.16
CA GLY A 142 -5.06 -10.61 -10.39
C GLY A 142 -4.42 -11.97 -10.19
N PRO A 143 -4.38 -12.81 -11.22
CA PRO A 143 -3.85 -14.17 -11.12
C PRO A 143 -2.37 -14.19 -10.72
N GLU A 144 -1.54 -13.28 -11.22
CA GLU A 144 -0.11 -13.26 -10.92
C GLU A 144 0.19 -12.90 -9.46
N SER A 145 -0.50 -11.89 -8.91
CA SER A 145 -0.38 -11.54 -7.48
C SER A 145 -0.89 -12.69 -6.60
N TYR A 146 -2.07 -13.22 -6.92
CA TYR A 146 -2.65 -14.36 -6.20
C TYR A 146 -1.74 -15.60 -6.23
N GLU A 147 -1.17 -15.94 -7.39
CA GLU A 147 -0.26 -17.07 -7.55
C GLU A 147 1.03 -16.88 -6.73
N PHE A 148 1.56 -15.66 -6.69
CA PHE A 148 2.70 -15.33 -5.83
C PHE A 148 2.34 -15.52 -4.35
N MET A 149 1.19 -15.02 -3.91
CA MET A 149 0.71 -15.20 -2.53
C MET A 149 0.59 -16.69 -2.19
N VAL A 150 -0.06 -17.49 -3.04
CA VAL A 150 -0.18 -18.95 -2.88
C VAL A 150 1.19 -19.63 -2.79
N LYS A 151 2.14 -19.23 -3.65
CA LYS A 151 3.51 -19.76 -3.67
C LYS A 151 4.20 -19.52 -2.33
N ILE A 152 4.17 -18.28 -1.82
CA ILE A 152 4.81 -17.93 -0.56
C ILE A 152 4.14 -18.63 0.63
N THR A 153 2.80 -18.66 0.69
CA THR A 153 2.07 -19.39 1.75
C THR A 153 2.41 -20.88 1.76
N LYS A 154 2.49 -21.53 0.59
CA LYS A 154 2.93 -22.93 0.48
C LYS A 154 4.37 -23.15 0.94
N ASP A 155 5.29 -22.27 0.56
CA ASP A 155 6.69 -22.37 1.01
C ASP A 155 6.80 -22.15 2.52
N TYR A 156 6.02 -21.21 3.08
CA TYR A 156 5.94 -20.97 4.53
C TYR A 156 5.46 -22.20 5.28
N ILE A 157 4.38 -22.85 4.85
CA ILE A 157 3.87 -24.09 5.45
C ILE A 157 4.92 -25.20 5.38
N GLY A 158 5.56 -25.37 4.23
CA GLY A 158 6.55 -26.44 4.01
C GLY A 158 7.89 -26.19 4.71
N LYS A 159 8.26 -24.92 4.92
CA LYS A 159 9.58 -24.50 5.42
C LYS A 159 9.49 -23.32 6.40
N PRO A 160 8.73 -23.43 7.51
CA PRO A 160 8.53 -22.31 8.43
C PRO A 160 9.83 -21.78 9.04
N TRP A 161 10.86 -22.63 9.16
CA TRP A 161 12.18 -22.24 9.65
C TRP A 161 12.91 -21.22 8.75
N ARG A 162 12.56 -21.13 7.45
CA ARG A 162 13.14 -20.14 6.52
C ARG A 162 12.72 -18.71 6.88
N TYR A 163 11.51 -18.57 7.43
CA TYR A 163 10.80 -17.31 7.67
C TYR A 163 10.87 -16.82 9.12
N LYS A 164 11.32 -17.69 10.03
CA LYS A 164 11.35 -17.43 11.48
C LYS A 164 12.10 -16.12 11.81
N GLY A 165 11.40 -15.20 12.45
CA GLY A 165 11.95 -14.00 13.08
C GLY A 165 12.12 -12.79 12.17
N TRP A 166 11.63 -12.84 10.93
CA TRP A 166 11.72 -11.70 10.00
C TRP A 166 10.53 -11.55 9.05
N PHE A 167 9.65 -12.54 8.93
CA PHE A 167 8.53 -12.54 7.98
C PHE A 167 7.19 -12.52 8.70
N LEU A 168 6.23 -11.80 8.13
CA LEU A 168 4.86 -11.65 8.62
C LEU A 168 3.92 -12.39 7.66
N ILE A 169 3.27 -13.45 8.14
CA ILE A 169 2.36 -14.26 7.30
C ILE A 169 0.99 -13.61 7.17
N GLU A 170 0.61 -12.80 8.17
CA GLU A 170 -0.65 -12.07 8.26
C GLU A 170 -0.88 -11.16 7.05
N ASP A 171 0.16 -10.45 6.57
CA ASP A 171 0.06 -9.55 5.40
C ASP A 171 -0.30 -10.30 4.10
N PHE A 172 0.03 -11.59 4.02
CA PHE A 172 -0.40 -12.46 2.93
C PHE A 172 -1.80 -12.99 3.20
N THR A 173 -2.05 -13.52 4.41
CA THR A 173 -3.31 -14.20 4.69
C THR A 173 -4.50 -13.26 4.66
N TYR A 174 -4.35 -12.07 5.25
CA TYR A 174 -5.40 -11.04 5.29
C TYR A 174 -5.83 -10.63 3.88
N ASN A 175 -4.89 -10.38 2.97
CA ASN A 175 -5.21 -9.88 1.63
C ASN A 175 -5.83 -10.93 0.70
N PHE A 176 -5.88 -12.23 1.06
CA PHE A 176 -6.62 -13.20 0.25
C PHE A 176 -8.12 -12.92 0.20
N VAL A 177 -8.67 -12.23 1.20
CA VAL A 177 -10.09 -11.81 1.18
C VAL A 177 -10.40 -10.95 -0.04
N LYS A 178 -9.47 -10.05 -0.41
CA LYS A 178 -9.61 -9.15 -1.55
C LYS A 178 -9.57 -9.89 -2.87
N GLN A 179 -8.91 -11.03 -2.93
CA GLN A 179 -8.73 -11.79 -4.18
C GLN A 179 -10.00 -12.55 -4.61
N GLU A 180 -11.07 -12.55 -3.80
CA GLU A 180 -12.39 -13.15 -4.11
C GLU A 180 -12.32 -14.62 -4.56
N ARG A 181 -11.38 -15.37 -4.00
CA ARG A 181 -11.04 -16.73 -4.42
C ARG A 181 -11.13 -17.74 -3.29
N THR A 182 -12.22 -18.51 -3.26
CA THR A 182 -12.50 -19.50 -2.22
C THR A 182 -11.60 -20.74 -2.28
N ASP A 183 -10.91 -20.98 -3.40
CA ASP A 183 -9.97 -22.11 -3.54
C ASP A 183 -8.75 -22.00 -2.62
N ILE A 184 -8.52 -20.84 -2.00
CA ILE A 184 -7.47 -20.64 -1.01
C ILE A 184 -7.78 -21.24 0.36
N ILE A 185 -9.07 -21.44 0.71
CA ILE A 185 -9.49 -21.81 2.07
C ILE A 185 -8.73 -23.04 2.61
N PRO A 186 -8.59 -24.17 1.86
CA PRO A 186 -7.87 -25.34 2.38
C PRO A 186 -6.38 -25.09 2.67
N LEU A 187 -5.78 -24.08 2.03
CA LEU A 187 -4.40 -23.67 2.32
C LEU A 187 -4.35 -22.81 3.59
N LEU A 188 -5.31 -21.90 3.79
CA LEU A 188 -5.42 -21.08 5.00
C LEU A 188 -5.70 -21.93 6.24
N GLU A 189 -6.55 -22.94 6.12
CA GLU A 189 -6.79 -23.92 7.20
C GLU A 189 -5.49 -24.64 7.61
N GLN A 190 -4.60 -24.97 6.66
CA GLN A 190 -3.30 -25.54 6.99
C GLN A 190 -2.40 -24.56 7.76
N VAL A 191 -2.47 -23.25 7.46
CA VAL A 191 -1.76 -22.23 8.23
C VAL A 191 -2.31 -22.16 9.65
N LEU A 192 -3.63 -22.20 9.81
CA LEU A 192 -4.32 -22.14 11.11
C LEU A 192 -3.90 -23.26 12.07
N GLU A 193 -3.66 -24.46 11.51
CA GLU A 193 -3.19 -25.65 12.25
C GLU A 193 -1.70 -25.60 12.62
N MET A 194 -0.93 -24.62 12.13
CA MET A 194 0.48 -24.51 12.46
C MET A 194 0.68 -24.11 13.93
N LYS A 195 1.63 -24.77 14.59
CA LYS A 195 1.90 -24.59 16.02
C LYS A 195 2.56 -23.25 16.38
N ASN A 196 3.12 -22.56 15.39
CA ASN A 196 3.89 -21.34 15.57
C ASN A 196 3.10 -20.05 15.33
N LEU A 197 1.81 -20.12 14.98
CA LEU A 197 0.95 -18.93 15.02
C LEU A 197 0.56 -18.60 16.47
N THR A 198 0.58 -17.31 16.77
CA THR A 198 0.14 -16.68 18.01
C THR A 198 -1.39 -16.54 18.07
N GLY A 199 -1.94 -16.09 19.20
CA GLY A 199 -3.38 -15.94 19.38
C GLY A 199 -4.01 -14.96 18.39
N SER A 200 -3.47 -13.74 18.29
CA SER A 200 -3.99 -12.70 17.39
C SER A 200 -3.89 -13.11 15.92
N GLU A 201 -2.74 -13.65 15.48
CA GLU A 201 -2.56 -14.13 14.10
C GLU A 201 -3.59 -15.23 13.74
N LYS A 202 -3.97 -16.08 14.70
CA LYS A 202 -5.00 -17.11 14.49
C LYS A 202 -6.39 -16.51 14.37
N GLU A 203 -6.73 -15.57 15.24
CA GLU A 203 -8.02 -14.89 15.22
C GLU A 203 -8.21 -14.13 13.90
N GLU A 204 -7.21 -13.35 13.47
CA GLU A 204 -7.23 -12.64 12.17
C GLU A 204 -7.37 -13.60 10.99
N LEU A 205 -6.65 -14.72 11.00
CA LEU A 205 -6.74 -15.74 9.97
C LEU A 205 -8.12 -16.42 9.94
N GLN A 206 -8.72 -16.68 11.10
CA GLN A 206 -10.07 -17.22 11.20
C GLN A 206 -11.10 -16.26 10.63
N GLU A 207 -11.01 -14.97 10.96
CA GLU A 207 -11.88 -13.95 10.38
C GLU A 207 -11.68 -13.82 8.87
N THR A 208 -10.44 -13.90 8.37
CA THR A 208 -10.17 -13.93 6.93
C THR A 208 -10.84 -15.14 6.25
N ILE A 209 -10.75 -16.34 6.83
CA ILE A 209 -11.40 -17.54 6.29
C ILE A 209 -12.93 -17.36 6.29
N ARG A 210 -13.51 -16.83 7.36
CA ARG A 210 -14.95 -16.54 7.45
C ARG A 210 -15.40 -15.56 6.36
N ALA A 211 -14.65 -14.47 6.19
CA ALA A 211 -14.92 -13.45 5.19
C ALA A 211 -14.85 -14.00 3.77
N ILE A 212 -13.89 -14.89 3.46
CA ILE A 212 -13.79 -15.55 2.15
C ILE A 212 -14.94 -16.55 1.94
N GLN A 213 -15.33 -17.28 2.99
CA GLN A 213 -16.32 -18.35 2.92
C GLN A 213 -17.74 -17.84 2.70
N ASP A 214 -18.12 -16.74 3.36
CA ASP A 214 -19.44 -16.11 3.23
C ASP A 214 -19.31 -14.58 3.35
N PRO A 215 -18.89 -13.88 2.27
CA PRO A 215 -18.63 -12.44 2.30
C PRO A 215 -19.85 -11.61 2.69
N ILE A 216 -21.04 -11.99 2.20
CA ILE A 216 -22.30 -11.27 2.45
C ILE A 216 -22.65 -11.33 3.93
N ARG A 217 -22.56 -12.54 4.53
CA ARG A 217 -22.84 -12.69 5.94
C ARG A 217 -21.81 -11.96 6.79
N TYR A 218 -20.53 -12.04 6.42
CA TYR A 218 -19.46 -11.35 7.13
C TYR A 218 -19.70 -9.83 7.16
N GLU A 219 -20.01 -9.22 6.03
CA GLU A 219 -20.30 -7.78 5.93
C GLU A 219 -21.51 -7.38 6.80
N LYS A 220 -22.58 -8.18 6.78
CA LYS A 220 -23.75 -7.95 7.64
C LYS A 220 -23.41 -8.04 9.14
N GLU A 221 -22.55 -8.98 9.54
CA GLU A 221 -22.11 -9.10 10.93
C GLU A 221 -21.28 -7.88 11.38
N ILE A 222 -20.46 -7.31 10.48
CA ILE A 222 -19.72 -6.07 10.75
C ILE A 222 -20.66 -4.87 10.89
N GLU A 223 -21.62 -4.69 9.97
CA GLU A 223 -22.62 -3.61 10.04
C GLU A 223 -23.40 -3.64 11.37
N GLU A 224 -23.84 -4.83 11.80
CA GLU A 224 -24.55 -5.00 13.08
C GLU A 224 -23.69 -4.60 14.28
N ILE A 225 -22.39 -4.95 14.28
CA ILE A 225 -21.45 -4.56 15.34
C ILE A 225 -21.23 -3.04 15.35
N GLU A 226 -21.09 -2.41 14.18
CA GLU A 226 -20.92 -0.96 14.08
C GLU A 226 -22.15 -0.21 14.61
N GLU A 227 -23.36 -0.68 14.27
CA GLU A 227 -24.62 -0.14 14.82
C GLU A 227 -24.68 -0.27 16.35
N GLU A 228 -24.31 -1.43 16.92
CA GLU A 228 -24.29 -1.63 18.37
C GLU A 228 -23.29 -0.70 19.08
N ILE A 229 -22.11 -0.46 18.48
CA ILE A 229 -21.11 0.46 19.02
C ILE A 229 -21.63 1.90 19.00
N LEU A 230 -22.23 2.34 17.89
CA LEU A 230 -22.83 3.67 17.75
C LEU A 230 -23.97 3.89 18.76
N ASP A 231 -24.82 2.89 18.98
CA ASP A 231 -25.89 2.95 19.97
C ASP A 231 -25.34 2.98 21.41
N SER A 232 -24.29 2.21 21.71
CA SER A 232 -23.69 2.22 23.06
C SER A 232 -23.01 3.56 23.40
N THR A 233 -22.38 4.21 22.42
CA THR A 233 -21.67 5.49 22.61
C THR A 233 -22.61 6.70 22.68
N THR A 234 -23.82 6.61 22.14
CA THR A 234 -24.85 7.66 22.24
C THR A 234 -25.66 7.60 23.53
N THR A 235 -25.67 6.46 24.23
CA THR A 235 -26.35 6.30 25.53
C THR A 235 -25.56 6.81 26.75
N ASP A 236 -24.28 7.16 26.58
CA ASP A 236 -23.37 7.63 27.65
C ASP A 236 -23.13 9.18 27.65
N THR A 237 -23.94 9.94 26.91
CA THR A 237 -24.00 11.44 26.95
C THR A 237 -25.32 11.96 27.51
#